data_AF-A0A383EBZ8-F1
#
_entry.id   AF-A0A383EBZ8-F1
#
_cell.length_a   1.000
_cell.length_b   1.000
_cell.length_c   1.000
_cell.angle_alpha   90.00
_cell.angle_beta   90.00
_cell.angle_gamma   90.00
#
_symmetry.space_group_name_H-M   'P 1'
#
loop_
_entity.id
_entity.type
_entity.pdbx_description
1 polymer ?
#
loop_
_entity_poly.entity_id
_entity_poly.type
_entity_poly.pdbx_seq_one_letter_code
_entity_poly.pdbx_strand_id
1 'polypeptide(L)' 'VQIAMADRPFLEAAFNSEAEVIYLLHSAKATHIESLAKSLDWEGEVVLNGSFRLPAQYDHHRSHQGMTQVAVWRFKRN' A
#
# COMPACT_ATOMS: atom_id res chain seq x y z
N VAL A 1 12.13 16.71 -0.17
CA VAL A 1 12.90 15.75 -0.98
C VAL A 1 12.15 14.43 -0.97
N GLN A 2 11.87 13.85 -2.13
CA GLN A 2 11.28 12.51 -2.23
C GLN A 2 12.41 11.48 -2.10
N ILE A 3 12.33 10.59 -1.12
CA ILE A 3 13.34 9.57 -0.85
C ILE A 3 12.85 8.25 -1.45
N ALA A 4 13.71 7.55 -2.19
CA ALA A 4 13.39 6.24 -2.72
C ALA A 4 13.09 5.25 -1.58
N MET A 5 12.06 4.41 -1.74
CA MET A 5 11.66 3.38 -0.78
C MET A 5 11.30 3.91 0.63
N ALA A 6 10.75 5.12 0.71
CA ALA A 6 10.37 5.72 1.99
C ALA A 6 9.28 4.92 2.76
N ASP A 7 8.53 4.08 2.08
CA ASP A 7 7.53 3.17 2.65
C ASP A 7 8.13 1.89 3.23
N ARG A 8 9.34 1.50 2.82
CA ARG A 8 9.99 0.25 3.23
C ARG A 8 10.13 0.09 4.75
N PRO A 9 10.60 1.09 5.52
CA PRO A 9 10.71 0.94 6.98
C PRO A 9 9.36 0.65 7.66
N PHE A 10 8.26 1.23 7.16
CA PHE A 10 6.93 0.98 7.69
C PHE A 10 6.44 -0.44 7.37
N LEU A 11 6.69 -0.91 6.15
CA LEU A 11 6.32 -2.26 5.73
C LEU A 11 7.11 -3.32 6.52
N GLU A 12 8.43 -3.14 6.67
CA GLU A 12 9.26 -4.04 7.46
C GLU A 12 8.84 -4.05 8.93
N ALA A 13 8.53 -2.89 9.53
CA ALA A 13 8.01 -2.84 10.89
C ALA A 13 6.67 -3.57 11.03
N ALA A 14 5.76 -3.42 10.06
CA ALA A 14 4.47 -4.10 10.07
C ALA A 14 4.64 -5.63 9.99
N PHE A 15 5.43 -6.13 9.04
CA PHE A 15 5.65 -7.57 8.85
C PHE A 15 6.46 -8.23 9.98
N ASN A 16 7.25 -7.46 10.73
CA ASN A 16 7.96 -7.94 11.91
C ASN A 16 7.15 -7.80 13.21
N SER A 17 5.95 -7.22 13.18
CA SER A 17 5.08 -7.11 14.36
C SER A 17 4.44 -8.45 14.74
N GLU A 18 3.84 -8.55 15.93
CA GLU A 18 3.10 -9.74 16.37
C GLU A 18 1.75 -9.93 15.66
N ALA A 19 1.43 -9.14 14.64
CA ALA A 19 0.20 -9.31 13.87
C ALA A 19 0.21 -10.63 13.09
N GLU A 20 -0.94 -11.31 13.07
CA GLU A 20 -1.19 -12.50 12.24
C GLU A 20 -1.72 -12.13 10.84
N VAL A 21 -2.40 -10.99 10.74
CA VAL A 21 -3.00 -10.50 9.49
C VAL A 21 -2.79 -8.99 9.39
N ILE A 22 -2.34 -8.53 8.22
CA ILE A 22 -2.12 -7.11 7.93
C ILE A 22 -2.94 -6.71 6.71
N TYR A 23 -3.68 -5.60 6.82
CA TYR A 23 -4.36 -4.98 5.69
C TYR A 23 -3.62 -3.71 5.28
N LEU A 24 -3.27 -3.61 4.00
CA LEU A 24 -2.54 -2.48 3.45
C LEU A 24 -3.29 -1.90 2.25
N LEU A 25 -3.70 -0.63 2.36
CA LEU A 25 -4.15 0.14 1.21
C LEU A 25 -2.95 0.80 0.53
N HIS A 26 -2.77 0.52 -0.75
CA HIS A 26 -1.69 1.10 -1.54
C HIS A 26 -2.11 1.29 -3.00
N SER A 27 -1.29 1.96 -3.81
CA SER A 27 -1.50 2.06 -5.25
C SER A 27 -1.67 0.67 -5.88
N ALA A 28 -2.69 0.50 -6.72
CA ALA A 28 -2.94 -0.73 -7.46
C ALA A 28 -1.82 -1.10 -8.45
N LYS A 29 -0.91 -0.16 -8.74
CA LYS A 29 0.25 -0.38 -9.63
C LYS A 29 1.51 -0.83 -8.90
N ALA A 30 1.50 -0.89 -7.57
CA ALA A 30 2.67 -1.27 -6.80
C ALA A 30 2.91 -2.78 -6.88
N THR A 31 4.07 -3.15 -7.43
CA THR A 31 4.51 -4.55 -7.56
C THR A 31 5.50 -4.97 -6.48
N HIS A 32 6.10 -4.00 -5.78
CA HIS A 32 7.16 -4.26 -4.80
C HIS A 32 6.66 -4.84 -3.47
N ILE A 33 5.41 -4.58 -3.10
CA ILE A 33 4.84 -4.97 -1.80
C ILE A 33 4.75 -6.48 -1.67
N GLU A 34 4.19 -7.16 -2.67
CA GLU A 34 4.07 -8.63 -2.66
C GLU A 34 5.44 -9.30 -2.61
N SER A 35 6.42 -8.76 -3.35
CA SER A 35 7.79 -9.28 -3.36
C SER A 35 8.46 -9.15 -1.99
N LEU A 36 8.27 -8.00 -1.32
CA LEU A 36 8.77 -7.79 0.04
C LEU A 36 8.10 -8.74 1.04
N ALA A 37 6.78 -8.88 1.00
CA ALA A 37 6.03 -9.77 1.88
C ALA A 37 6.53 -11.22 1.77
N LYS A 38 6.68 -11.74 0.54
CA LYS A 38 7.22 -13.08 0.30
C LYS A 38 8.63 -13.27 0.84
N SER A 39 9.49 -12.24 0.78
CA SER A 39 10.84 -12.31 1.35
C SER A 39 10.88 -12.39 2.88
N LEU A 40 9.77 -12.06 3.55
CA LEU A 40 9.60 -12.09 5.00
C LEU A 40 8.66 -13.23 5.45
N ASP A 41 8.41 -14.21 4.59
CA ASP A 41 7.53 -15.36 4.84
C ASP A 41 6.05 -15.01 5.10
N TRP A 42 5.54 -14.05 4.32
CA TRP A 42 4.13 -13.69 4.29
C TRP A 42 3.50 -14.01 2.93
N GLU A 43 2.27 -14.50 2.96
CA GLU A 43 1.40 -14.64 1.80
C GLU A 43 0.47 -13.44 1.68
N GLY A 44 0.30 -12.93 0.45
CA GLY A 44 -0.46 -11.72 0.17
C GLY A 44 -1.47 -11.90 -0.95
N GLU A 45 -2.66 -11.35 -0.78
CA GLU A 45 -3.68 -11.29 -1.83
C GLU A 45 -4.37 -9.91 -1.86
N VAL A 46 -4.86 -9.52 -3.03
CA VAL A 46 -5.70 -8.32 -3.15
C VAL A 46 -7.15 -8.71 -2.85
N VAL A 47 -7.68 -8.19 -1.74
CA VAL A 47 -9.07 -8.44 -1.31
C VAL A 47 -10.05 -7.40 -1.82
N LEU A 48 -9.56 -6.21 -2.20
CA LEU A 48 -10.38 -5.14 -2.75
C LEU A 48 -9.56 -4.28 -3.71
N ASN A 49 -10.16 -3.86 -4.82
CA ASN A 49 -9.61 -2.85 -5.71
C ASN A 49 -10.64 -1.73 -5.92
N GLY A 50 -10.18 -0.53 -6.26
CA GLY A 50 -11.09 0.57 -6.54
C GLY A 50 -10.40 1.86 -6.94
N SER A 51 -11.21 2.80 -7.43
CA SER A 51 -10.80 4.18 -7.69
C SER A 51 -11.08 5.02 -6.45
N PHE A 52 -10.03 5.51 -5.79
CA PHE A 52 -10.14 6.39 -4.64
C PHE A 52 -9.97 7.84 -5.09
N ARG A 53 -10.97 8.69 -4.81
CA ARG A 53 -10.84 10.13 -5.02
C ARG A 53 -10.18 10.72 -3.78
N LEU A 54 -8.92 11.14 -3.90
CA LEU A 54 -8.29 11.93 -2.85
C LEU A 54 -9.01 13.28 -2.78
N PRO A 55 -9.50 13.72 -1.60
CA PRO A 55 -10.05 15.06 -1.46
C PRO A 55 -8.97 16.07 -1.85
N ALA A 56 -9.35 17.13 -2.57
CA ALA A 56 -8.43 18.20 -2.93
C ALA A 56 -7.99 18.90 -1.65
N GLN A 57 -6.81 18.53 -1.12
CA GLN A 57 -6.31 19.06 0.15
C GLN A 57 -5.77 20.51 0.03
N TYR A 58 -5.67 21.09 -1.18
CA TYR A 58 -5.10 22.44 -1.38
C TYR A 58 -5.74 23.20 -2.55
N ASP A 59 -5.98 24.51 -2.37
CA ASP A 59 -6.65 25.42 -3.33
C ASP A 59 -5.95 25.59 -4.69
N HIS A 60 -4.67 25.21 -4.80
CA HIS A 60 -3.91 25.25 -6.05
C HIS A 60 -3.97 23.93 -6.85
N HIS A 61 -4.67 22.90 -6.35
CA HIS A 61 -4.92 21.66 -7.10
C HIS A 61 -6.05 21.87 -8.12
N ARG A 62 -5.76 22.60 -9.20
CA ARG A 62 -6.66 22.82 -10.34
C ARG A 62 -6.81 21.61 -11.28
N SER A 63 -6.23 20.45 -10.98
CA SER A 63 -6.53 19.22 -11.73
C SER A 63 -7.85 18.63 -11.25
N HIS A 64 -8.90 18.88 -12.02
CA HIS A 64 -10.19 18.24 -11.88
C HIS A 64 -10.01 16.71 -11.83
N GLN A 65 -10.28 16.12 -10.66
CA GLN A 65 -10.44 14.68 -10.41
C GLN A 65 -9.18 13.80 -10.52
N GLY A 66 -8.26 13.91 -9.55
CA GLY A 66 -7.19 12.93 -9.33
C GLY A 66 -7.71 11.63 -8.69
N MET A 67 -8.40 10.78 -9.46
CA MET A 67 -8.71 9.42 -9.02
C MET A 67 -7.42 8.60 -8.99
N THR A 68 -7.12 7.97 -7.86
CA THR A 68 -6.00 7.04 -7.71
C THR A 68 -6.55 5.62 -7.66
N GLN A 69 -6.05 4.75 -8.52
CA GLN A 69 -6.36 3.32 -8.42
C GLN A 69 -5.63 2.75 -7.21
N VAL A 70 -6.39 2.20 -6.28
CA VAL A 70 -5.88 1.61 -5.04
C VAL A 70 -6.26 0.14 -4.98
N ALA A 71 -5.41 -0.64 -4.32
CA ALA A 71 -5.65 -2.01 -3.93
C ALA A 71 -5.53 -2.11 -2.40
N VAL A 72 -6.42 -2.90 -1.81
CA VAL A 72 -6.28 -3.36 -0.43
C VAL A 72 -5.73 -4.76 -0.47
N TRP A 73 -4.51 -4.90 0.04
CA TRP A 73 -3.87 -6.17 0.26
C TRP A 73 -4.25 -6.72 1.62
N ARG A 74 -4.44 -8.03 1.69
CA ARG A 74 -4.45 -8.81 2.93
C ARG A 74 -3.19 -9.67 2.91
N PHE A 75 -2.37 -9.52 3.93
CA PHE A 75 -1.22 -10.38 4.18
C PHE A 75 -1.49 -11.26 5.39
N LYS A 76 -1.07 -12.53 5.31
CA LYS A 76 -1.11 -13.49 6.42
C LYS A 76 0.26 -14.15 6.57
N ARG A 77 0.62 -14.49 7.80
CA ARG A 77 1.80 -15.32 8.07
C ARG A 77 1.56 -16.73 7.53
N ASN A 78 2.64 -17.34 7.04
CA ASN A 78 2.68 -18.77 6.73
C ASN A 78 2.78 -19.62 8.00
#